data_AF-A0A7V9IF04-F1
#
_entry.id   AF-A0A7V9IF04-F1
#
_cell.length_a   1.000
_cell.length_b   1.000
_cell.length_c   1.000
_cell.angle_alpha   90.00
_cell.angle_beta   90.00
_cell.angle_gamma   90.00
#
_symmetry.space_group_name_H-M   'P 1'
#
loop_
_entity.id
_entity.type
_entity.pdbx_description
1 polymer ?
#
loop_
_entity_poly.entity_id
_entity_poly.type
_entity_poly.pdbx_seq_one_letter_code
_entity_poly.pdbx_strand_id
1 'polypeptide(L)'
;MRVPLSWLRDYVAVDVPVEELAARLDVATAVVAAIEKRGVPDENRNLGLFRVGRVVEAGKHPNADRLQLCRVDVGEAEPAQIVCGAWNFGTGATVAVALAGAVLPGGLQLERRKLRGELSEGMILSERELELGADHSGIMVLEDGEPGTPLVDVLPLRDVVLDLEITGNRPDLLSVYGVAREVATLYRLDLAPPP
;
A
#
# COMPACT_ATOMS: atom_id res chain seq x y z
N MET A 1 18.43 -9.28 -6.79
CA MET A 1 18.19 -7.90 -7.29
C MET A 1 16.70 -7.75 -7.32
N ARG A 2 16.15 -6.84 -6.50
CA ARG A 2 14.71 -6.74 -6.28
C ARG A 2 14.13 -5.69 -7.20
N VAL A 3 13.19 -6.09 -8.04
CA VAL A 3 12.58 -5.25 -9.08
C VAL A 3 11.08 -5.14 -8.81
N PRO A 4 10.61 -3.99 -8.28
CA PRO A 4 9.19 -3.71 -8.16
C PRO A 4 8.53 -3.66 -9.55
N LEU A 5 7.43 -4.36 -9.73
CA LEU A 5 6.76 -4.51 -11.02
C LEU A 5 6.12 -3.19 -11.47
N SER A 6 5.63 -2.38 -10.53
CA SER A 6 5.17 -1.02 -10.82
C SER A 6 6.27 -0.19 -11.47
N TRP A 7 7.46 -0.16 -10.86
CA TRP A 7 8.60 0.60 -11.37
C TRP A 7 9.16 0.05 -12.69
N LEU A 8 9.13 -1.28 -12.87
CA LEU A 8 9.45 -1.89 -14.16
C LEU A 8 8.52 -1.38 -15.27
N ARG A 9 7.22 -1.27 -14.96
CA ARG A 9 6.19 -0.84 -15.90
C ARG A 9 6.26 0.64 -16.28
N ASP A 10 6.92 1.47 -15.47
CA ASP A 10 7.23 2.86 -15.86
C ASP A 10 8.13 2.93 -17.11
N TYR A 11 8.96 1.91 -17.34
CA TYR A 11 9.88 1.86 -18.48
C TYR A 11 9.40 0.99 -19.63
N VAL A 12 8.61 -0.05 -19.36
CA VAL A 12 8.11 -0.98 -20.37
C VAL A 12 6.68 -1.39 -20.04
N ALA A 13 5.74 -1.11 -20.95
CA ALA A 13 4.31 -1.39 -20.77
C ALA A 13 3.97 -2.88 -20.93
N VAL A 14 4.58 -3.73 -20.10
CA VAL A 14 4.37 -5.18 -20.09
C VAL A 14 3.10 -5.52 -19.31
N ASP A 15 2.13 -6.08 -20.02
CA ASP A 15 0.82 -6.47 -19.49
C ASP A 15 0.60 -7.98 -19.68
N VAL A 16 1.36 -8.77 -18.91
CA VAL A 16 1.20 -10.22 -18.82
C VAL A 16 1.12 -10.64 -17.35
N PRO A 17 0.55 -11.83 -17.03
CA PRO A 17 0.59 -12.38 -15.69
C PRO A 17 2.02 -12.42 -15.15
N VAL A 18 2.21 -12.08 -13.87
CA VAL A 18 3.55 -11.96 -13.29
C VAL A 18 4.31 -13.30 -13.30
N GLU A 19 3.58 -14.40 -13.18
CA GLU A 19 4.12 -15.75 -13.27
C GLU A 19 4.66 -16.05 -14.68
N GLU A 20 4.01 -15.55 -15.73
CA GLU A 20 4.48 -15.67 -17.11
C GLU A 20 5.73 -14.82 -17.34
N LEU A 21 5.71 -13.56 -16.85
CA LEU A 21 6.87 -12.67 -16.91
C LEU A 21 8.08 -13.29 -16.22
N ALA A 22 7.89 -13.81 -15.01
CA ALA A 22 8.93 -14.46 -14.22
C ALA A 22 9.49 -15.69 -14.95
N ALA A 23 8.64 -16.60 -15.44
CA ALA A 23 9.08 -17.79 -16.15
C ALA A 23 9.91 -17.45 -17.41
N ARG A 24 9.52 -16.39 -18.14
CA ARG A 24 10.25 -15.98 -19.34
C ARG A 24 11.61 -15.35 -19.01
N LEU A 25 11.67 -14.53 -17.95
CA LEU A 25 12.92 -13.95 -17.46
C LEU A 25 13.88 -15.03 -16.95
N ASP A 26 13.37 -16.02 -16.22
CA ASP A 26 14.14 -17.13 -15.67
C ASP A 26 14.90 -17.91 -16.75
N VAL A 27 14.22 -18.19 -17.87
CA VAL A 27 14.80 -18.94 -19.00
C VAL A 27 15.76 -18.09 -19.82
N ALA A 28 15.43 -16.81 -20.07
CA ALA A 28 16.09 -16.04 -21.12
C ALA A 28 17.07 -14.96 -20.62
N THR A 29 16.98 -14.56 -19.35
CA THR A 29 17.66 -13.37 -18.83
C THR A 29 18.45 -13.64 -17.56
N ALA A 30 17.77 -14.00 -16.47
CA ALA A 30 18.35 -14.25 -15.14
C ALA A 30 17.37 -15.04 -14.27
N VAL A 31 17.90 -15.85 -13.35
CA VAL A 31 17.08 -16.69 -12.47
C VAL A 31 16.15 -15.81 -11.63
N VAL A 32 14.87 -16.16 -11.59
CA VAL A 32 13.87 -15.51 -10.73
C VAL A 32 13.76 -16.33 -9.45
N ALA A 33 14.48 -15.92 -8.41
CA ALA A 33 14.51 -16.64 -7.13
C ALA A 33 13.16 -16.59 -6.40
N ALA A 34 12.42 -15.48 -6.51
CA ALA A 34 11.12 -15.32 -5.87
C ALA A 34 10.23 -14.29 -6.56
N ILE A 35 8.92 -14.48 -6.40
CA ILE A 35 7.89 -13.47 -6.65
C ILE A 35 7.30 -13.10 -5.29
N GLU A 36 7.60 -11.90 -4.80
CA GLU A 36 7.12 -11.42 -3.50
C GLU A 36 5.93 -10.48 -3.68
N LYS A 37 4.82 -10.75 -2.99
CA LYS A 37 3.73 -9.78 -2.83
C LYS A 37 4.02 -8.95 -1.58
N ARG A 38 4.14 -7.63 -1.73
CA ARG A 38 4.43 -6.70 -0.63
C ARG A 38 3.24 -5.76 -0.39
N GLY A 39 3.05 -5.32 0.85
CA GLY A 39 1.96 -4.42 1.24
C GLY A 39 0.64 -5.13 1.53
N VAL A 40 -0.47 -4.44 1.27
CA VAL A 40 -1.82 -4.87 1.62
C VAL A 40 -2.23 -6.11 0.80
N PRO A 41 -2.68 -7.21 1.43
CA PRO A 41 -3.18 -8.38 0.72
C PRO A 41 -4.38 -8.05 -0.16
N ASP A 42 -4.38 -8.51 -1.41
CA ASP A 42 -5.50 -8.33 -2.35
C ASP A 42 -6.31 -9.61 -2.51
N GLU A 43 -6.96 -10.01 -1.42
CA GLU A 43 -7.84 -11.17 -1.38
C GLU A 43 -9.21 -10.73 -0.85
N ASN A 44 -10.28 -11.39 -1.27
CA ASN A 44 -11.64 -11.14 -0.75
C ASN A 44 -12.11 -9.68 -0.79
N ARG A 45 -11.66 -8.90 -1.79
CA ARG A 45 -11.93 -7.45 -1.93
C ARG A 45 -11.39 -6.60 -0.79
N ASN A 46 -10.33 -7.05 -0.10
CA ASN A 46 -9.71 -6.37 1.02
C ASN A 46 -9.32 -4.91 0.69
N LEU A 47 -8.78 -4.67 -0.50
CA LEU A 47 -8.40 -3.33 -0.96
C LEU A 47 -9.55 -2.31 -0.91
N GLY A 48 -10.81 -2.73 -1.08
CA GLY A 48 -11.97 -1.83 -1.01
C GLY A 48 -12.32 -1.33 0.40
N LEU A 49 -11.67 -1.89 1.43
CA LEU A 49 -11.81 -1.48 2.83
C LEU A 49 -10.77 -0.44 3.26
N PHE A 50 -9.81 -0.13 2.40
CA PHE A 50 -8.83 0.94 2.60
C PHE A 50 -9.29 2.17 1.83
N ARG A 51 -9.56 3.26 2.54
CA ARG A 51 -10.13 4.48 1.96
C ARG A 51 -9.40 5.72 2.46
N VAL A 52 -9.46 6.78 1.66
CA VAL A 52 -9.20 8.13 2.14
C VAL A 52 -10.35 8.54 3.07
N GLY A 53 -10.01 9.08 4.24
CA GLY A 53 -10.97 9.61 5.20
C GLY A 53 -10.71 11.07 5.55
N ARG A 54 -11.76 11.82 5.85
CA ARG A 54 -11.66 13.18 6.39
C ARG A 54 -12.14 13.21 7.84
N VAL A 55 -11.29 13.67 8.74
CA VAL A 55 -11.61 13.77 10.16
C VAL A 55 -12.57 14.93 10.38
N VAL A 56 -13.85 14.62 10.59
CA VAL A 56 -14.91 15.62 10.83
C VAL A 56 -14.85 16.14 12.27
N GLU A 57 -14.45 15.28 13.20
CA GLU A 57 -14.31 15.62 14.61
C GLU A 57 -13.19 14.77 15.22
N ALA A 58 -12.33 15.39 16.03
CA ALA A 58 -11.31 14.70 16.82
C ALA A 58 -11.32 15.24 18.25
N GLY A 59 -11.81 14.43 19.18
CA GLY A 59 -11.90 14.75 20.60
C GLY A 59 -11.04 13.83 21.47
N LYS A 60 -10.79 14.24 22.71
CA LYS A 60 -10.15 13.35 23.70
C LYS A 60 -11.12 12.23 24.06
N HIS A 61 -10.62 11.00 24.14
CA HIS A 61 -11.43 9.85 24.52
C HIS A 61 -11.94 10.00 25.98
N PRO A 62 -13.25 9.80 26.27
CA PRO A 62 -13.82 10.08 27.58
C PRO A 62 -13.21 9.22 28.70
N ASN A 63 -12.87 7.97 28.39
CA ASN A 63 -12.32 7.00 29.35
C ASN A 63 -10.81 6.72 29.18
N ALA A 64 -10.07 7.53 28.42
CA ALA A 64 -8.64 7.28 28.18
C ALA A 64 -7.85 8.56 27.86
N ASP A 65 -6.77 8.80 28.60
CA ASP A 65 -5.99 10.06 28.47
C ASP A 65 -5.13 10.14 27.22
N ARG A 66 -4.71 8.99 26.68
CA ARG A 66 -3.79 8.91 25.53
C ARG A 66 -4.48 8.61 24.21
N LEU A 67 -5.81 8.47 24.20
CA LEU A 67 -6.58 8.14 23.02
C LEU A 67 -7.44 9.33 22.59
N GLN A 68 -7.66 9.42 21.29
CA GLN A 68 -8.63 10.30 20.65
C GLN A 68 -9.82 9.48 20.16
N LEU A 69 -11.02 10.05 20.29
CA LEU A 69 -12.23 9.56 19.65
C LEU A 69 -12.50 10.44 18.44
N CYS A 70 -12.43 9.86 17.25
CA CYS A 70 -12.56 10.58 15.99
C CYS A 70 -13.84 10.16 15.26
N ARG A 71 -14.51 11.12 14.62
CA ARG A 71 -15.53 10.85 13.60
C ARG A 71 -14.91 11.12 12.24
N VAL A 72 -14.83 10.10 11.39
CA VAL A 72 -14.13 10.17 10.11
C VAL A 72 -15.11 9.88 8.98
N ASP A 73 -15.26 10.84 8.09
CA ASP A 73 -16.00 10.66 6.85
C ASP A 73 -15.17 9.77 5.91
N VAL A 74 -15.74 8.64 5.50
CA VAL A 74 -15.14 7.63 4.62
C VAL A 74 -15.98 7.42 3.36
N GLY A 75 -16.76 8.44 2.97
CA GLY A 75 -17.67 8.42 1.83
C GLY A 75 -18.93 7.58 2.03
N GLU A 76 -19.29 7.30 3.29
CA GLU A 76 -20.54 6.62 3.64
C GLU A 76 -21.59 7.63 4.15
N ALA A 77 -22.83 7.18 4.34
CA ALA A 77 -23.93 8.05 4.76
C ALA A 77 -23.70 8.70 6.14
N GLU A 78 -22.98 8.03 7.03
CA GLU A 78 -22.60 8.54 8.34
C GLU A 78 -21.09 8.41 8.57
N PRO A 79 -20.43 9.38 9.23
CA PRO A 79 -19.03 9.27 9.59
C PRO A 79 -18.77 8.09 10.54
N ALA A 80 -17.73 7.31 10.24
CA ALA A 80 -17.31 6.18 11.07
C ALA A 80 -16.67 6.67 12.39
N GLN A 81 -17.00 6.01 13.49
CA GLN A 81 -16.35 6.28 14.77
C GLN A 81 -15.05 5.48 14.88
N ILE A 82 -13.91 6.14 15.00
CA ILE A 82 -12.59 5.50 15.06
C ILE A 82 -11.80 6.01 16.27
N VAL A 83 -11.32 5.08 17.09
CA VAL A 83 -10.44 5.39 18.21
C VAL A 83 -8.99 5.39 17.72
N CYS A 84 -8.29 6.51 17.86
CA CYS A 84 -6.89 6.66 17.45
C CYS A 84 -5.99 6.95 18.66
N GLY A 85 -4.76 6.47 18.63
CA GLY A 85 -3.75 6.76 19.66
C GLY A 85 -2.76 7.87 19.27
N ALA A 86 -2.73 8.27 18.00
CA ALA A 86 -1.84 9.33 17.52
C ALA A 86 -2.46 10.70 17.78
N TRP A 87 -1.62 11.73 17.91
CA TRP A 87 -2.02 13.12 18.19
C TRP A 87 -1.41 14.12 17.20
N ASN A 88 -0.84 13.62 16.09
CA ASN A 88 -0.19 14.42 15.05
C ASN A 88 -1.19 15.01 14.03
N PHE A 89 -2.49 14.87 14.27
CA PHE A 89 -3.57 15.35 13.41
C PHE A 89 -4.74 15.87 14.24
N GLY A 90 -5.69 16.52 13.57
CA GLY A 90 -6.89 17.06 14.21
C GLY A 90 -8.07 17.11 13.26
N THR A 91 -9.11 17.84 13.67
CA THR A 91 -10.30 18.06 12.84
C THR A 91 -9.93 18.74 11.53
N GLY A 92 -10.48 18.25 10.41
CA GLY A 92 -10.19 18.70 9.05
C GLY A 92 -9.09 17.93 8.33
N ALA A 93 -8.31 17.09 9.04
CA ALA A 93 -7.23 16.33 8.41
C ALA A 93 -7.76 15.25 7.46
N THR A 94 -7.06 15.08 6.34
CA THR A 94 -7.25 13.95 5.41
C THR A 94 -6.28 12.83 5.81
N VAL A 95 -6.78 11.61 5.97
CA VAL A 95 -6.04 10.49 6.56
C VAL A 95 -6.31 9.18 5.82
N ALA A 96 -5.38 8.22 5.92
CA ALA A 96 -5.58 6.86 5.45
C ALA A 96 -6.40 6.05 6.48
N VAL A 97 -7.48 5.40 6.04
CA VAL A 97 -8.39 4.63 6.91
C VAL A 97 -8.51 3.19 6.43
N ALA A 98 -8.41 2.23 7.35
CA ALA A 98 -8.83 0.86 7.13
C ALA A 98 -10.10 0.59 7.93
N LEU A 99 -11.16 0.17 7.25
CA LEU A 99 -12.45 -0.16 7.87
C LEU A 99 -12.39 -1.53 8.55
N ALA A 100 -13.31 -1.77 9.49
CA ALA A 100 -13.46 -3.10 10.08
C ALA A 100 -13.69 -4.17 9.00
N GLY A 101 -13.02 -5.30 9.16
CA GLY A 101 -12.91 -6.38 8.17
C GLY A 101 -11.64 -6.32 7.34
N ALA A 102 -10.96 -5.16 7.27
CA ALA A 102 -9.72 -5.02 6.51
C ALA A 102 -8.61 -5.88 7.12
N VAL A 103 -7.78 -6.46 6.26
CA VAL A 103 -6.58 -7.23 6.60
C VAL A 103 -5.37 -6.38 6.29
N LEU A 104 -4.63 -6.00 7.33
CA LEU A 104 -3.38 -5.24 7.21
C LEU A 104 -2.24 -6.12 6.67
N PRO A 105 -1.16 -5.50 6.16
CA PRO A 105 0.12 -6.19 5.99
C PRO A 105 0.51 -6.97 7.26
N GLY A 106 1.01 -8.19 7.08
CA GLY A 106 1.25 -9.13 8.18
C GLY A 106 0.03 -9.95 8.64
N GLY A 107 -1.14 -9.75 8.04
CA GLY A 107 -2.30 -10.64 8.19
C GLY A 107 -3.23 -10.31 9.36
N LEU A 108 -3.06 -9.16 10.03
CA LEU A 108 -3.96 -8.72 11.08
C LEU A 108 -5.30 -8.27 10.49
N GLN A 109 -6.37 -9.00 10.78
CA GLN A 109 -7.73 -8.58 10.44
C GLN A 109 -8.31 -7.63 11.49
N LEU A 110 -8.84 -6.51 11.03
CA LEU A 110 -9.49 -5.52 11.87
C LEU A 110 -10.92 -5.96 12.22
N GLU A 111 -11.28 -5.86 13.49
CA GLU A 111 -12.62 -6.17 13.98
C GLU A 111 -13.27 -4.93 14.59
N ARG A 112 -14.59 -4.85 14.50
CA ARG A 112 -15.36 -3.87 15.28
C ARG A 112 -15.24 -4.25 16.75
N ARG A 113 -14.58 -3.41 17.54
CA ARG A 113 -14.37 -3.67 18.97
C ARG A 113 -14.54 -2.41 19.79
N LYS A 114 -14.90 -2.59 21.06
CA LYS A 114 -14.93 -1.50 22.03
C LYS A 114 -13.53 -1.31 22.61
N LEU A 115 -12.97 -0.11 22.46
CA LEU A 115 -11.76 0.30 23.16
C LEU A 115 -12.19 1.22 24.30
N ARG A 116 -11.93 0.81 25.55
CA ARG A 116 -12.20 1.63 26.74
C ARG A 116 -13.65 2.16 26.81
N GLY A 117 -14.62 1.37 26.33
CA GLY A 117 -16.05 1.69 26.36
C GLY A 117 -16.61 2.21 25.04
N GLU A 118 -15.79 2.81 24.18
CA GLU A 118 -16.21 3.38 22.89
C GLU A 118 -16.00 2.39 21.75
N LEU A 119 -16.94 2.31 20.82
CA LEU A 119 -16.82 1.48 19.63
C LEU A 119 -15.82 2.09 18.65
N SER A 120 -14.94 1.26 18.06
CA SER A 120 -14.09 1.65 16.92
C SER A 120 -14.47 0.78 15.72
N GLU A 121 -14.84 1.45 14.62
CA GLU A 121 -15.32 0.83 13.38
C GLU A 121 -14.23 0.70 12.32
N GLY A 122 -12.98 0.98 12.70
CA GLY A 122 -11.82 0.88 11.84
C GLY A 122 -10.56 1.33 12.57
N MET A 123 -9.56 1.70 11.77
CA MET A 123 -8.25 2.18 12.20
C MET A 123 -7.79 3.29 11.25
N ILE A 124 -7.24 4.37 11.80
CA ILE A 124 -6.49 5.36 11.02
C ILE A 124 -5.05 4.89 10.96
N LEU A 125 -4.49 4.83 9.75
CA LEU A 125 -3.26 4.11 9.45
C LEU A 125 -2.05 5.01 9.46
N SER A 126 -0.94 4.46 9.93
CA SER A 126 0.43 4.98 9.77
C SER A 126 1.12 4.40 8.53
N GLU A 127 2.21 5.03 8.09
CA GLU A 127 3.07 4.49 7.02
C GLU A 127 3.58 3.09 7.33
N ARG A 128 3.96 2.87 8.59
CA ARG A 128 4.47 1.59 9.07
C ARG A 128 3.42 0.47 8.99
N GLU A 129 2.18 0.76 9.39
CA GLU A 129 1.09 -0.23 9.32
C GLU A 129 0.78 -0.64 7.87
N LEU A 130 1.04 0.23 6.91
CA LEU A 130 0.89 -0.06 5.48
C LEU A 130 2.17 -0.63 4.81
N GLU A 131 3.27 -0.80 5.56
CA GLU A 131 4.60 -1.16 5.03
C GLU A 131 5.15 -0.18 3.96
N LEU A 132 4.69 1.08 3.97
CA LEU A 132 5.12 2.11 3.01
C LEU A 132 6.34 2.91 3.48
N GLY A 133 6.59 2.92 4.79
CA GLY A 133 7.66 3.69 5.40
C GLY A 133 8.04 3.19 6.78
N ALA A 134 9.13 3.76 7.32
CA ALA A 134 9.62 3.45 8.65
C ALA A 134 9.08 4.41 9.73
N ASP A 135 8.36 5.46 9.33
CA ASP A 135 7.81 6.41 10.29
C ASP A 135 6.73 5.76 11.16
N HIS A 136 6.90 5.97 12.47
CA HIS A 136 6.03 5.47 13.52
C HIS A 136 5.67 6.59 14.52
N SER A 137 5.98 7.85 14.18
CA SER A 137 5.73 9.01 15.02
C SER A 137 4.23 9.35 15.12
N GLY A 138 3.41 8.89 14.16
CA GLY A 138 1.98 9.08 14.14
C GLY A 138 1.29 8.42 12.95
N ILE A 139 0.06 8.87 12.68
CA ILE A 139 -0.69 8.43 11.49
C ILE A 139 -0.23 9.17 10.24
N MET A 140 -0.53 8.59 9.08
CA MET A 140 -0.29 9.22 7.79
C MET A 140 -1.39 10.28 7.52
N VAL A 141 -0.96 11.54 7.41
CA VAL A 141 -1.81 12.64 6.96
C VAL A 141 -1.55 12.85 5.47
N LEU A 142 -2.61 12.81 4.67
CA LEU A 142 -2.55 12.97 3.22
C LEU A 142 -2.70 14.45 2.87
N GLU A 143 -2.01 14.91 1.83
CA GLU A 143 -2.11 16.30 1.37
C GLU A 143 -3.48 16.60 0.75
N ASP A 144 -4.04 15.65 0.00
CA ASP A 144 -5.33 15.78 -0.66
C ASP A 144 -6.04 14.42 -0.78
N GLY A 145 -7.33 14.45 -1.14
CA GLY A 145 -8.15 13.28 -1.42
C GLY A 145 -9.59 13.43 -0.93
N GLU A 146 -10.53 12.98 -1.75
CA GLU A 146 -11.95 13.00 -1.39
C GLU A 146 -12.30 11.82 -0.46
N PRO A 147 -13.11 12.04 0.60
CA PRO A 147 -13.59 10.98 1.48
C PRO A 147 -14.21 9.81 0.70
N GLY A 148 -13.78 8.60 1.03
CA GLY A 148 -14.25 7.37 0.42
C GLY A 148 -13.53 6.94 -0.85
N THR A 149 -12.63 7.76 -1.38
CA THR A 149 -11.74 7.34 -2.48
C THR A 149 -10.97 6.09 -2.06
N PRO A 150 -10.94 5.02 -2.89
CA PRO A 150 -10.11 3.86 -2.61
C PRO A 150 -8.65 4.27 -2.43
N LEU A 151 -8.05 3.83 -1.33
CA LEU A 151 -6.69 4.29 -0.98
C LEU A 151 -5.64 3.77 -1.98
N VAL A 152 -5.95 2.70 -2.73
CA VAL A 152 -5.10 2.16 -3.80
C VAL A 152 -4.92 3.11 -4.98
N ASP A 153 -5.88 4.02 -5.18
CA ASP A 153 -5.85 4.99 -6.27
C ASP A 153 -4.98 6.21 -5.92
N VAL A 154 -4.64 6.37 -4.64
CA VAL A 154 -3.88 7.50 -4.09
C VAL A 154 -2.48 7.08 -3.64
N LEU A 155 -2.34 5.84 -3.14
CA LEU A 155 -1.09 5.31 -2.62
C LEU A 155 -0.77 3.93 -3.21
N PRO A 156 0.52 3.60 -3.42
CA PRO A 156 0.95 2.28 -3.86
C PRO A 156 0.86 1.26 -2.71
N LEU A 157 -0.36 0.92 -2.27
CA LEU A 157 -0.60 0.05 -1.09
C LEU A 157 -0.03 -1.36 -1.21
N ARG A 158 0.30 -1.77 -2.43
CA ARG A 158 0.91 -3.06 -2.71
C ARG A 158 1.77 -2.97 -3.96
N ASP A 159 2.71 -3.89 -4.04
CA ASP A 159 3.39 -4.18 -5.30
C ASP A 159 3.80 -5.65 -5.35
N VAL A 160 4.14 -6.11 -6.55
CA VAL A 160 4.80 -7.39 -6.77
C VAL A 160 6.26 -7.12 -7.05
N VAL A 161 7.16 -7.79 -6.31
CA VAL A 161 8.60 -7.64 -6.46
C VAL A 161 9.18 -8.94 -7.01
N LEU A 162 9.85 -8.84 -8.16
CA LEU A 162 10.66 -9.92 -8.71
C LEU A 162 12.03 -9.90 -8.05
N ASP A 163 12.46 -10.99 -7.41
CA ASP A 163 13.84 -11.13 -6.94
C ASP A 163 14.67 -11.93 -7.95
N LEU A 164 15.61 -11.24 -8.59
CA LEU A 164 16.45 -11.78 -9.65
C LEU A 164 17.85 -12.10 -9.13
N GLU A 165 18.34 -13.31 -9.35
CA GLU A 165 19.75 -13.64 -9.10
C GLU A 165 20.60 -13.25 -10.32
N ILE A 166 21.37 -12.17 -10.17
CA ILE A 166 22.19 -11.63 -11.25
C ILE A 166 23.58 -12.23 -11.20
N THR A 167 23.98 -12.89 -12.27
CA THR A 167 25.33 -13.43 -12.44
C THR A 167 26.33 -12.33 -12.85
N GLY A 168 27.61 -12.50 -12.50
CA GLY A 168 28.64 -11.46 -12.70
C GLY A 168 28.89 -11.02 -14.15
N ASN A 169 28.44 -11.81 -15.14
CA ASN A 169 28.53 -11.47 -16.57
C ASN A 169 27.40 -10.55 -17.06
N ARG A 170 26.41 -10.21 -16.23
CA ARG A 170 25.26 -9.34 -16.56
C ARG A 170 25.13 -8.12 -15.64
N PRO A 171 26.17 -7.26 -15.52
CA PRO A 171 26.11 -6.08 -14.66
C PRO A 171 25.05 -5.07 -15.11
N ASP A 172 24.62 -5.12 -16.37
CA ASP A 172 23.51 -4.33 -16.90
C ASP A 172 22.20 -4.58 -16.16
N LEU A 173 21.98 -5.80 -15.62
CA LEU A 173 20.78 -6.18 -14.87
C LEU A 173 20.78 -5.72 -13.41
N LEU A 174 21.83 -5.03 -12.94
CA LEU A 174 21.89 -4.42 -11.61
C LEU A 174 21.12 -3.09 -11.53
N SER A 175 20.16 -2.88 -12.42
CA SER A 175 19.28 -1.71 -12.47
C SER A 175 17.90 -2.09 -12.98
N VAL A 176 16.86 -1.39 -12.52
CA VAL A 176 15.48 -1.60 -13.03
C VAL A 176 15.40 -1.33 -14.53
N TYR A 177 16.09 -0.28 -15.01
CA TYR A 177 16.14 0.04 -16.44
C TYR A 177 16.80 -1.04 -17.30
N GLY A 178 17.86 -1.68 -16.80
CA GLY A 178 18.50 -2.80 -17.49
C GLY A 178 17.59 -4.03 -17.59
N VAL A 179 16.85 -4.34 -16.52
CA VAL A 179 15.83 -5.40 -16.54
C VAL A 179 14.68 -5.02 -17.48
N ALA A 180 14.22 -3.77 -17.47
CA ALA A 180 13.19 -3.27 -18.38
C ALA A 180 13.59 -3.45 -19.86
N ARG A 181 14.87 -3.21 -20.19
CA ARG A 181 15.40 -3.41 -21.54
C ARG A 181 15.32 -4.86 -22.01
N GLU A 182 15.62 -5.82 -21.13
CA GLU A 182 15.46 -7.24 -21.45
C GLU A 182 14.00 -7.60 -21.66
N VAL A 183 13.11 -7.12 -20.78
CA VAL A 183 11.67 -7.34 -20.91
C VAL A 183 11.13 -6.76 -22.22
N ALA A 184 11.51 -5.52 -22.56
CA ALA A 184 11.16 -4.90 -23.83
C ALA A 184 11.61 -5.74 -25.02
N THR A 185 12.82 -6.30 -24.97
CA THR A 185 13.35 -7.19 -26.02
C THR A 185 12.57 -8.51 -26.10
N LEU A 186 12.31 -9.15 -24.95
CA LEU A 186 11.61 -10.43 -24.87
C LEU A 186 10.18 -10.34 -25.43
N TYR A 187 9.47 -9.27 -25.11
CA TYR A 187 8.08 -9.05 -25.51
C TYR A 187 7.91 -8.20 -26.76
N ARG A 188 9.01 -7.70 -27.35
CA ARG A 188 9.01 -6.79 -28.51
C ARG A 188 8.16 -5.54 -28.27
N LEU A 189 8.37 -4.94 -27.10
CA LEU A 189 7.72 -3.70 -26.67
C LEU A 189 8.69 -2.53 -26.79
N ASP A 190 8.13 -1.32 -26.84
CA ASP A 190 8.92 -0.11 -26.74
C ASP A 190 9.47 0.07 -25.33
N LEU A 191 10.71 0.53 -25.24
CA LEU A 191 11.38 0.91 -24.00
C LEU A 191 11.36 2.43 -23.87
N ALA A 192 10.93 2.95 -22.72
CA ALA A 192 10.98 4.37 -22.41
C ALA A 192 12.44 4.89 -22.40
N PRO A 193 12.65 6.22 -22.55
CA PRO A 193 13.98 6.81 -22.46
C PRO A 193 14.71 6.46 -21.15
N PRO A 194 16.05 6.43 -21.16
CA PRO A 194 16.82 6.22 -19.94
C PRO A 194 16.62 7.39 -18.96
N PRO A 195 16.67 7.11 -17.63
CA PRO A 195 16.60 8.15 -16.59
C PRO A 195 17.87 9.02 -16.53
#